data_AF-A0A183EQ87-F1
#
_entry.id   AF-A0A183EQ87-F1
#
_cell.length_a   1.000
_cell.length_b   1.000
_cell.length_c   1.000
_cell.angle_alpha   90.00
_cell.angle_beta   90.00
_cell.angle_gamma   90.00
#
_symmetry.space_group_name_H-M   'P 1'
#
loop_
_entity.id
_entity.type
_entity.pdbx_description
1 polymer ?
#
loop_
_entity_poly.entity_id
_entity_poly.type
_entity_poly.pdbx_seq_one_letter_code
_entity_poly.pdbx_strand_id
1 'polypeptide(L)'
;MRLNEPKHSNSVFAFNYYFLFGYNLSHNSAKYANYFCRCVELNPANYTVWQYRRALLKALKIDLNKEFDYIAEVIEDNPKNYQVWHHRRTLVEWTNDASRELDFTAQMLDEESKNYHAWQHRHWVVETFGLFRTQELDFSAALMLEDMRNNSA
;
A
#
# COMPACT_ATOMS: atom_id res chain seq x y z
N MET A 1 -15.35 0.47 38.69
CA MET A 1 -14.21 1.39 38.86
C MET A 1 -13.90 1.97 37.48
N ARG A 2 -14.30 3.21 37.20
CA ARG A 2 -14.04 3.85 35.89
C ARG A 2 -12.59 4.34 35.89
N LEU A 3 -11.74 3.72 35.09
CA LEU A 3 -10.38 4.22 34.87
C LEU A 3 -10.43 5.25 33.73
N ASN A 4 -9.78 6.39 33.97
CA ASN A 4 -9.78 7.57 33.13
C ASN A 4 -9.28 7.27 31.71
N GLU A 5 -10.03 7.73 30.71
CA GLU A 5 -9.56 7.76 29.32
C GLU A 5 -8.30 8.64 29.21
N PRO A 6 -7.24 8.17 28.53
CA PRO A 6 -6.03 8.97 28.38
C PRO A 6 -6.33 10.17 27.46
N LYS A 7 -6.29 11.36 28.04
CA LYS A 7 -6.36 12.64 27.31
C LYS A 7 -5.14 12.76 26.40
N HIS A 8 -5.39 12.79 25.09
CA HIS A 8 -4.51 13.34 24.04
C HIS A 8 -3.00 13.06 24.17
N SER A 9 -2.61 11.79 24.15
CA SER A 9 -1.21 11.38 23.99
C SER A 9 -1.15 10.42 22.82
N ASN A 10 -0.67 10.91 21.67
CA ASN A 10 -0.40 10.21 20.40
C ASN A 10 -1.32 9.00 20.11
N SER A 11 -2.26 9.17 19.18
CA SER A 11 -3.19 8.13 18.65
C SER A 11 -2.59 6.72 18.55
N VAL A 12 -1.33 6.62 18.12
CA VAL A 12 -0.57 5.37 18.00
C VAL A 12 -0.30 4.67 19.34
N PHE A 13 -0.02 5.42 20.42
CA PHE A 13 0.25 4.88 21.75
C PHE A 13 -1.02 4.39 22.45
N ALA A 14 -2.13 5.11 22.29
CA ALA A 14 -3.43 4.65 22.78
C ALA A 14 -3.81 3.30 22.12
N PHE A 15 -3.53 3.14 20.82
CA PHE A 15 -3.79 1.90 20.11
C PHE A 15 -2.86 0.75 20.54
N ASN A 16 -1.58 1.03 20.80
CA ASN A 16 -0.63 0.04 21.30
C ASN A 16 -1.13 -0.60 22.60
N TYR A 17 -1.81 0.18 23.46
CA TYR A 17 -2.47 -0.30 24.65
C TYR A 17 -3.66 -1.23 24.34
N TYR A 18 -4.58 -0.88 23.43
CA TYR A 18 -5.72 -1.74 23.11
C TYR A 18 -5.33 -3.06 22.42
N PHE A 19 -4.26 -3.05 21.61
CA PHE A 19 -3.78 -4.24 20.88
C PHE A 19 -2.93 -5.17 21.77
N LEU A 20 -2.02 -4.64 22.59
CA LEU A 20 -1.21 -5.44 23.53
C LEU A 20 -2.04 -6.05 24.68
N PHE A 21 -3.11 -5.39 25.12
CA PHE A 21 -3.94 -5.85 26.23
C PHE A 21 -5.12 -6.74 25.81
N GLY A 22 -5.16 -7.22 24.55
CA GLY A 22 -6.08 -8.29 24.14
C GLY A 22 -7.57 -7.91 24.21
N TYR A 23 -7.93 -6.63 24.12
CA TYR A 23 -9.33 -6.22 24.12
C TYR A 23 -10.00 -6.60 22.80
N ASN A 24 -10.71 -7.75 22.83
CA ASN A 24 -11.61 -8.31 21.82
C ASN A 24 -11.59 -7.61 20.44
N LEU A 25 -10.60 -7.95 19.62
CA LEU A 25 -10.53 -7.63 18.18
C LEU A 25 -11.81 -8.03 17.43
N SER A 26 -12.53 -9.04 17.93
CA SER A 26 -13.78 -9.56 17.35
C SER A 26 -14.96 -8.59 17.45
N HIS A 27 -15.05 -7.78 18.52
CA HIS A 27 -16.23 -6.93 18.77
C HIS A 27 -16.16 -5.54 18.15
N ASN A 28 -15.00 -5.09 17.63
CA ASN A 28 -14.81 -3.72 17.13
C ASN A 28 -14.03 -3.62 15.81
N SER A 29 -14.00 -4.70 15.03
CA SER A 29 -13.24 -4.80 13.76
C SER A 29 -13.48 -3.63 12.79
N ALA A 30 -14.75 -3.25 12.57
CA ALA A 30 -15.12 -2.15 11.69
C ALA A 30 -14.66 -0.77 12.21
N LYS A 31 -14.72 -0.56 13.54
CA LYS A 31 -14.26 0.67 14.19
C LYS A 31 -12.75 0.84 14.06
N TYR A 32 -12.01 -0.26 14.20
CA TYR A 32 -10.56 -0.24 14.02
C TYR A 32 -10.18 -0.01 12.56
N ALA A 33 -10.83 -0.65 11.59
CA ALA A 33 -10.56 -0.40 10.17
C ALA A 33 -10.73 1.09 9.80
N ASN A 34 -11.85 1.71 10.21
CA ASN A 34 -12.10 3.14 9.96
C ASN A 34 -11.05 4.05 10.64
N TYR A 35 -10.67 3.70 11.87
CA TYR A 35 -9.61 4.42 12.59
C TYR A 35 -8.27 4.42 11.83
N PHE A 36 -7.88 3.28 11.28
CA PHE A 36 -6.63 3.20 10.51
C PHE A 36 -6.69 3.93 9.18
N CYS A 37 -7.82 3.92 8.47
CA CYS A 37 -8.00 4.75 7.28
C CYS A 37 -7.74 6.23 7.63
N ARG A 38 -8.35 6.71 8.72
CA ARG A 38 -8.15 8.09 9.18
C ARG A 38 -6.71 8.37 9.63
N CYS A 39 -6.01 7.41 10.22
CA CYS A 39 -4.59 7.57 10.56
C CYS A 39 -3.70 7.64 9.31
N VAL A 40 -4.01 6.86 8.26
CA VAL A 40 -3.31 6.92 6.97
C VAL A 40 -3.57 8.26 6.29
N GLU A 41 -4.80 8.75 6.26
CA GLU A 41 -5.15 10.08 5.73
C GLU A 41 -4.38 11.21 6.44
N LEU A 42 -4.22 11.12 7.76
CA LEU A 42 -3.52 12.14 8.54
C LEU A 42 -2.00 12.11 8.35
N ASN A 43 -1.40 10.93 8.20
CA ASN A 43 0.03 10.79 7.98
C ASN A 43 0.35 9.44 7.29
N PRO A 44 0.32 9.39 5.95
CA PRO A 44 0.58 8.16 5.22
C PRO A 44 2.04 7.71 5.31
N ALA A 45 2.97 8.56 5.78
CA ALA A 45 4.37 8.20 5.96
C ALA A 45 4.65 7.45 7.28
N ASN A 46 3.64 7.32 8.16
CA ASN A 46 3.82 6.65 9.44
C ASN A 46 3.87 5.12 9.27
N TYR A 47 5.08 4.55 9.33
CA TYR A 47 5.31 3.11 9.15
C TYR A 47 4.53 2.24 10.16
N THR A 48 4.33 2.73 11.38
CA THR A 48 3.66 1.98 12.46
C THR A 48 2.18 1.77 12.13
N VAL A 49 1.52 2.78 11.53
CA VAL A 49 0.12 2.70 11.09
C VAL A 49 -0.05 1.58 10.07
N TRP A 50 0.84 1.50 9.09
CA TRP A 50 0.83 0.44 8.07
C TRP A 50 1.13 -0.95 8.64
N GLN A 51 2.05 -1.04 9.61
CA GLN A 51 2.33 -2.30 10.30
C GLN A 51 1.09 -2.82 11.04
N TYR A 52 0.37 -1.95 11.76
CA TYR A 52 -0.88 -2.35 12.43
C TYR A 52 -1.99 -2.69 11.44
N ARG A 53 -2.13 -1.93 10.36
CA ARG A 53 -3.09 -2.24 9.29
C ARG A 53 -2.87 -3.66 8.76
N ARG A 54 -1.62 -4.03 8.47
CA ARG A 54 -1.25 -5.40 8.06
C ARG A 54 -1.60 -6.46 9.10
N ALA A 55 -1.36 -6.18 10.38
CA ALA A 55 -1.74 -7.10 11.45
C ALA A 55 -3.26 -7.30 11.53
N LEU A 56 -4.04 -6.23 11.35
CA LEU A 56 -5.50 -6.29 11.33
C LEU A 56 -6.05 -7.05 10.13
N LEU A 57 -5.50 -6.82 8.92
CA LEU A 57 -5.91 -7.55 7.71
C LEU A 57 -5.83 -9.07 7.93
N LYS A 58 -4.73 -9.52 8.54
CA LYS A 58 -4.53 -10.94 8.89
C LYS A 58 -5.46 -11.41 10.00
N ALA A 59 -5.57 -10.66 11.09
CA ALA A 59 -6.39 -11.04 12.24
C ALA A 59 -7.88 -11.11 11.92
N LEU A 60 -8.37 -10.18 11.10
CA LEU A 60 -9.77 -10.06 10.71
C LEU A 60 -10.12 -10.84 9.44
N LYS A 61 -9.13 -11.41 8.76
CA LYS A 61 -9.29 -12.12 7.47
C LYS A 61 -10.06 -11.28 6.46
N ILE A 62 -9.70 -10.00 6.36
CA ILE A 62 -10.31 -9.07 5.41
C ILE A 62 -9.97 -9.53 3.99
N ASP A 63 -10.93 -9.38 3.08
CA ASP A 63 -10.72 -9.62 1.65
C ASP A 63 -9.64 -8.68 1.10
N LEU A 64 -8.53 -9.26 0.65
CA LEU A 64 -7.39 -8.51 0.15
C LEU A 64 -7.71 -7.77 -1.15
N ASN A 65 -8.73 -8.16 -1.91
CA ASN A 65 -9.14 -7.43 -3.11
C ASN A 65 -9.58 -6.00 -2.78
N LYS A 66 -10.38 -5.85 -1.72
CA LYS A 66 -10.80 -4.52 -1.23
C LYS A 66 -9.62 -3.69 -0.74
N GLU A 67 -8.60 -4.37 -0.22
CA GLU A 67 -7.38 -3.71 0.23
C GLU A 67 -6.50 -3.25 -0.95
N PHE A 68 -6.50 -3.99 -2.06
CA PHE A 68 -5.87 -3.57 -3.31
C PHE A 68 -6.53 -2.33 -3.91
N ASP A 69 -7.86 -2.25 -3.86
CA ASP A 69 -8.61 -1.08 -4.32
C ASP A 69 -8.27 0.14 -3.43
N TYR A 70 -8.30 -0.04 -2.11
CA TYR A 70 -7.94 1.01 -1.16
C TYR A 70 -6.50 1.52 -1.34
N ILE A 71 -5.53 0.62 -1.48
CA ILE A 71 -4.12 1.06 -1.62
C ILE A 71 -3.87 1.72 -2.98
N ALA A 72 -4.64 1.39 -4.02
CA ALA A 72 -4.56 2.09 -5.30
C ALA A 72 -4.94 3.57 -5.14
N GLU A 73 -6.11 3.85 -4.54
CA GLU A 73 -6.55 5.23 -4.25
C GLU A 73 -5.53 6.00 -3.40
N VAL A 74 -4.97 5.36 -2.36
CA VAL A 74 -3.98 6.02 -1.50
C VAL A 74 -2.65 6.30 -2.23
N ILE A 75 -2.25 5.44 -3.17
CA ILE A 75 -1.05 5.66 -4.01
C ILE A 75 -1.30 6.79 -5.00
N GLU A 76 -2.48 6.88 -5.62
CA GLU A 76 -2.86 8.00 -6.51
C GLU A 76 -2.74 9.34 -5.76
N ASP A 77 -3.21 9.40 -4.51
CA ASP A 77 -3.09 10.61 -3.67
C ASP A 77 -1.65 10.86 -3.17
N ASN A 78 -0.82 9.81 -3.04
CA ASN A 78 0.51 9.87 -2.43
C ASN A 78 1.57 9.07 -3.22
N PRO A 79 1.81 9.37 -4.50
CA PRO A 79 2.59 8.51 -5.40
C PRO A 79 4.08 8.47 -5.04
N LYS A 80 4.55 9.40 -4.22
CA LYS A 80 5.96 9.52 -3.78
C LYS A 80 6.20 8.97 -2.36
N ASN A 81 5.22 8.29 -1.78
CA ASN A 81 5.31 7.77 -0.43
C ASN A 81 5.81 6.32 -0.41
N TYR A 82 6.94 6.07 0.22
CA TYR A 82 7.53 4.71 0.25
C TYR A 82 6.63 3.67 0.94
N GLN A 83 5.93 4.05 2.01
CA GLN A 83 5.14 3.11 2.82
C GLN A 83 3.93 2.57 2.06
N VAL A 84 3.30 3.36 1.19
CA VAL A 84 2.13 2.91 0.40
C VAL A 84 2.54 1.88 -0.65
N TRP A 85 3.66 2.11 -1.35
CA TRP A 85 4.22 1.17 -2.31
C TRP A 85 4.70 -0.12 -1.63
N HIS A 86 5.37 0.00 -0.48
CA HIS A 86 5.78 -1.16 0.29
C HIS A 86 4.58 -1.98 0.80
N HIS A 87 3.49 -1.31 1.20
CA HIS A 87 2.27 -1.99 1.60
C HIS A 87 1.64 -2.74 0.41
N ARG A 88 1.51 -2.12 -0.76
CA ARG A 88 1.02 -2.77 -1.97
C ARG A 88 1.86 -3.99 -2.35
N ARG A 89 3.19 -3.86 -2.38
CA ARG A 89 4.11 -4.99 -2.59
C ARG A 89 3.88 -6.13 -1.59
N THR A 90 3.68 -5.81 -0.32
CA THR A 90 3.38 -6.83 0.70
C THR A 90 2.10 -7.59 0.39
N LEU A 91 1.08 -6.92 -0.15
CA LEU A 91 -0.17 -7.58 -0.55
C LEU A 91 0.05 -8.53 -1.73
N VAL A 92 0.82 -8.11 -2.74
CA VAL A 92 1.21 -8.96 -3.89
C VAL A 92 1.98 -10.20 -3.41
N GLU A 93 2.89 -10.05 -2.45
CA GLU A 93 3.62 -11.17 -1.85
C GLU A 93 2.69 -12.12 -1.08
N TRP A 94 1.64 -11.61 -0.43
CA TRP A 94 0.67 -12.45 0.29
C TRP A 94 -0.28 -13.21 -0.63
N THR A 95 -0.72 -12.58 -1.73
CA THR A 95 -1.61 -13.22 -2.70
C THR A 95 -0.85 -14.07 -3.72
N ASN A 96 0.44 -13.79 -3.90
CA ASN A 96 1.27 -14.33 -4.97
C ASN A 96 0.61 -14.13 -6.35
N ASP A 97 -0.04 -12.98 -6.54
CA ASP A 97 -0.78 -12.61 -7.74
C ASP A 97 -0.32 -11.24 -8.25
N ALA A 98 0.33 -11.24 -9.41
CA ALA A 98 0.83 -10.04 -10.10
C ALA A 98 -0.06 -9.58 -11.26
N SER A 99 -1.21 -10.21 -11.48
CA SER A 99 -2.06 -9.99 -12.66
C SER A 99 -2.49 -8.54 -12.85
N ARG A 100 -2.53 -7.74 -11.77
CA ARG A 100 -2.99 -6.35 -11.75
C ARG A 100 -1.87 -5.33 -11.82
N GLU A 101 -0.63 -5.76 -11.56
CA GLU A 101 0.43 -4.82 -11.20
C GLU A 101 1.05 -4.14 -12.43
N LEU A 102 1.08 -4.82 -13.58
CA LEU A 102 1.57 -4.19 -14.82
C LEU A 102 0.61 -3.11 -15.33
N ASP A 103 -0.70 -3.34 -15.21
CA ASP A 103 -1.70 -2.33 -15.58
C ASP A 103 -1.70 -1.16 -14.60
N PHE A 104 -1.62 -1.45 -13.30
CA PHE A 104 -1.53 -0.41 -12.27
C PHE A 104 -0.29 0.46 -12.42
N THR A 105 0.88 -0.15 -12.62
CA THR A 105 2.13 0.63 -12.83
C THR A 105 2.11 1.39 -14.15
N ALA A 106 1.47 0.86 -15.19
CA ALA A 106 1.29 1.61 -16.44
C ALA A 106 0.45 2.87 -16.23
N GLN A 107 -0.66 2.78 -15.48
CA GLN A 107 -1.50 3.95 -15.14
C GLN A 107 -0.70 5.02 -14.37
N MET A 108 0.06 4.60 -13.36
CA MET A 108 0.89 5.53 -12.57
C MET A 108 2.01 6.20 -13.39
N LEU A 109 2.51 5.51 -14.42
CA LEU A 109 3.52 6.05 -15.34
C LEU A 109 2.92 6.91 -16.45
N ASP A 110 1.65 6.73 -16.80
CA ASP A 110 0.92 7.64 -17.69
C ASP A 110 0.75 9.03 -17.04
N GLU A 111 0.50 9.06 -15.74
CA GLU A 111 0.41 10.31 -14.97
C GLU A 111 1.77 10.98 -14.71
N GLU A 112 2.76 10.22 -14.25
CA GLU A 112 4.13 10.69 -14.03
C GLU A 112 5.15 9.65 -14.54
N SER A 113 5.55 9.79 -15.81
CA SER A 113 6.43 8.85 -16.52
C SER A 113 7.82 8.63 -15.91
N LYS A 114 8.21 9.49 -14.95
CA LYS A 114 9.47 9.45 -14.20
C LYS A 114 9.27 9.05 -12.74
N ASN A 115 8.10 8.53 -12.37
CA ASN A 115 7.83 8.06 -11.03
C ASN A 115 8.74 6.88 -10.68
N TYR A 116 9.73 7.16 -9.84
CA TYR A 116 10.72 6.18 -9.40
C TYR A 116 10.09 4.98 -8.68
N HIS A 117 9.06 5.20 -7.86
CA HIS A 117 8.42 4.11 -7.11
C HIS A 117 7.60 3.20 -8.01
N ALA A 118 6.92 3.77 -9.02
CA ALA A 118 6.19 2.98 -10.01
C ALA A 118 7.14 2.11 -10.83
N TRP A 119 8.25 2.67 -11.33
CA TRP A 119 9.29 1.91 -12.03
C TRP A 119 9.95 0.85 -11.15
N GLN A 120 10.30 1.19 -9.91
CA GLN A 120 10.89 0.25 -8.96
C GLN A 120 9.95 -0.92 -8.65
N HIS A 121 8.67 -0.64 -8.46
CA HIS A 121 7.64 -1.66 -8.22
C HIS A 121 7.43 -2.53 -9.47
N ARG A 122 7.34 -1.91 -10.66
CA ARG A 122 7.21 -2.62 -11.94
C ARG A 122 8.37 -3.57 -12.18
N HIS A 123 9.61 -3.10 -12.03
CA HIS A 123 10.81 -3.94 -12.16
C HIS A 123 10.77 -5.13 -11.19
N TRP A 124 10.45 -4.89 -9.92
CA TRP A 124 10.34 -5.95 -8.92
C TRP A 124 9.29 -7.00 -9.31
N VAL A 125 8.12 -6.59 -9.81
CA VAL A 125 7.06 -7.49 -10.27
C VAL A 125 7.54 -8.34 -11.44
N VAL A 126 8.14 -7.71 -12.45
CA VAL A 126 8.63 -8.40 -13.65
C VAL A 126 9.69 -9.42 -13.29
N GLU A 127 10.62 -9.07 -12.40
CA GLU A 127 11.67 -9.95 -11.92
C GLU A 127 11.12 -11.12 -11.10
N THR A 128 10.25 -10.85 -10.13
CA THR A 128 9.73 -11.85 -9.18
C THR A 128 8.82 -12.88 -9.86
N PHE A 129 8.01 -12.45 -10.83
CA PHE A 129 7.02 -13.30 -11.50
C PHE A 129 7.47 -13.77 -12.89
N GLY A 130 8.72 -13.47 -13.29
CA GLY A 130 9.28 -13.90 -14.57
C GLY A 130 8.50 -13.36 -15.77
N LEU A 131 8.02 -12.11 -15.69
CA LEU A 131 7.18 -11.49 -16.71
C LEU A 131 8.00 -10.78 -17.80
N PHE A 132 9.31 -11.03 -17.88
CA PHE A 132 10.16 -10.56 -18.97
C PHE A 132 9.69 -11.16 -20.29
N ARG A 133 8.85 -10.41 -21.01
CA ARG A 133 8.26 -10.78 -22.29
C ARG A 133 8.37 -9.61 -23.25
N THR A 134 8.08 -9.87 -24.53
CA THR A 134 8.01 -8.85 -25.58
C THR A 134 7.14 -7.67 -25.16
N GLN A 135 6.04 -7.90 -24.43
CA GLN A 135 5.18 -6.84 -23.91
C GLN A 135 5.90 -5.81 -23.03
N GLU A 136 6.86 -6.23 -22.19
CA GLU A 136 7.60 -5.29 -21.33
C GLU A 136 8.60 -4.46 -22.15
N LEU A 137 9.25 -5.10 -23.14
CA LEU A 137 10.12 -4.39 -24.07
C LEU A 137 9.35 -3.38 -24.92
N ASP A 138 8.17 -3.78 -25.43
CA ASP A 138 7.29 -2.92 -26.21
C ASP A 138 6.80 -1.73 -25.37
N PHE A 139 6.49 -1.96 -24.08
CA PHE A 139 6.08 -0.92 -23.14
C PHE A 139 7.18 0.12 -22.90
N SER A 140 8.40 -0.32 -22.52
CA SER A 140 9.54 0.59 -22.36
C SER A 140 9.86 1.34 -23.66
N ALA A 141 9.89 0.64 -24.79
CA ALA A 141 10.17 1.25 -26.09
C ALA A 141 9.13 2.32 -26.46
N ALA A 142 7.84 2.09 -26.18
CA ALA A 142 6.79 3.08 -26.40
C ALA A 142 7.03 4.36 -25.59
N LEU A 143 7.37 4.24 -24.30
CA LEU A 143 7.66 5.40 -23.44
C LEU A 143 8.93 6.15 -23.86
N MET A 144 9.97 5.44 -24.33
CA MET A 144 11.17 6.06 -24.90
C MET A 144 10.87 6.82 -26.20
N LEU A 145 9.95 6.32 -27.03
CA LEU A 145 9.54 6.99 -28.27
C LEU A 145 8.71 8.25 -27.99
N GLU A 146 7.95 8.26 -26.89
CA GLU A 146 7.18 9.41 -26.44
C GLU A 146 8.06 10.52 -25.84
N ASP A 147 8.97 10.17 -24.92
CA ASP A 147 9.99 11.06 -24.39
C ASP A 147 11.37 10.40 -24.47
N MET A 148 12.13 10.71 -25.51
CA MET A 148 13.52 10.21 -25.69
C MET A 148 14.47 10.64 -24.55
N ARG A 149 14.07 11.58 -23.68
CA ARG A 149 14.83 12.00 -22.49
C ARG A 149 14.32 11.36 -21.21
N ASN A 150 13.35 10.45 -21.28
CA ASN A 150 12.93 9.64 -20.15
C ASN A 150 13.97 8.54 -19.90
N ASN A 151 14.90 8.82 -18.98
CA ASN A 151 15.93 7.88 -18.56
C ASN A 151 15.43 6.75 -17.64
N SER A 152 14.14 6.77 -17.27
CA SER A 152 13.52 5.76 -16.42
C SER A 152 12.88 4.62 -17.24
N ALA A 153 12.54 4.89 -18.50
CA ALA A 153 12.01 3.93 -19.47
C ALA A 153 13.11 3.06 -20.08
#